data_AF-A0A7K3LGG6-F1
#
_entry.id   AF-A0A7K3LGG6-F1
#
_cell.length_a   1.000
_cell.length_b   1.000
_cell.length_c   1.000
_cell.angle_alpha   90.00
_cell.angle_beta   90.00
_cell.angle_gamma   90.00
#
_symmetry.space_group_name_H-M   'P 1'
#
loop_
_entity.id
_entity.type
_entity.pdbx_description
1 polymer ?
#
loop_
_entity_poly.entity_id
_entity_poly.type
_entity_poly.pdbx_seq_one_letter_code
_entity_poly.pdbx_strand_id
1 'polypeptide(L)' 'MAVRERVGEYRRRMRERGLRPLQVWVPDVRTETFAAEAHQEASLVARADETGDDQDFIEAISTPWDEE' A
#
# COMPACT_ATOMS: atom_id res chain seq x y z
N MET A 1 -20.72 -0.65 -19.97
CA MET A 1 -19.49 0.18 -19.91
C MET A 1 -18.29 -0.69 -20.29
N ALA A 2 -17.56 -0.33 -21.34
CA ALA A 2 -16.39 -1.10 -21.78
C ALA A 2 -15.26 -0.99 -20.74
N VAL A 3 -14.38 -1.99 -20.65
CA VAL A 3 -13.24 -1.98 -19.69
C VAL A 3 -12.41 -0.70 -19.79
N ARG A 4 -12.18 -0.22 -21.03
CA ARG A 4 -11.44 1.04 -21.28
C ARG A 4 -12.11 2.26 -20.65
N GLU A 5 -13.42 2.36 -20.75
CA GLU A 5 -14.22 3.46 -20.23
C GLU A 5 -14.19 3.45 -18.69
N ARG A 6 -14.35 2.27 -18.06
CA ARG A 6 -14.21 2.11 -16.61
C ARG A 6 -12.83 2.51 -16.09
N VAL A 7 -11.77 2.09 -16.79
CA VAL A 7 -10.38 2.45 -16.43
C VAL A 7 -10.13 3.95 -16.63
N GLY A 8 -10.74 4.57 -17.64
CA GLY A 8 -10.70 6.01 -17.87
C GLY A 8 -11.33 6.81 -16.72
N GLU A 9 -12.56 6.46 -16.33
CA GLU A 9 -13.28 7.08 -15.21
C GLU A 9 -12.54 6.91 -13.88
N TYR A 10 -11.98 5.72 -13.63
CA TYR A 10 -11.16 5.48 -12.44
C TYR A 10 -9.94 6.41 -12.39
N ARG A 11 -9.19 6.52 -13.50
CA ARG A 11 -8.02 7.41 -13.57
C ARG A 11 -8.41 8.88 -13.43
N ARG A 12 -9.56 9.30 -13.97
CA ARG A 12 -10.08 10.68 -13.81
C ARG A 12 -10.29 11.02 -12.33
N ARG A 13 -11.05 10.18 -11.61
CA ARG A 13 -11.28 10.33 -10.17
C ARG A 13 -9.99 10.33 -9.35
N MET A 14 -9.00 9.50 -9.71
CA MET A 14 -7.71 9.49 -9.00
C MET A 14 -6.92 10.79 -9.22
N ARG A 15 -6.95 11.37 -10.44
CA ARG A 15 -6.31 12.67 -10.71
C ARG A 15 -6.99 13.82 -9.97
N GLU A 16 -8.33 13.83 -9.88
CA GLU A 16 -9.09 14.81 -9.10
C GLU A 16 -8.71 14.78 -7.60
N ARG A 17 -8.27 13.62 -7.10
CA ARG A 17 -7.71 13.46 -5.74
C ARG A 17 -6.23 13.84 -5.61
N GLY A 18 -5.62 14.38 -6.65
CA GLY A 18 -4.19 14.76 -6.67
C GLY A 18 -3.22 13.60 -6.91
N LEU A 19 -3.71 12.40 -7.25
CA LEU A 19 -2.85 11.23 -7.48
C LEU A 19 -2.39 11.15 -8.94
N ARG A 20 -1.12 10.78 -9.14
CA ARG A 20 -0.54 10.55 -10.47
C ARG A 20 -0.31 9.05 -10.70
N PRO A 21 -0.83 8.47 -11.81
CA PRO A 21 -0.54 7.07 -12.13
C PRO A 21 0.94 6.90 -12.48
N LEU A 22 1.60 5.94 -11.83
CA LEU A 22 2.95 5.49 -12.16
C LEU A 22 2.84 4.13 -12.86
N GLN A 23 3.57 3.96 -13.97
CA GLN A 23 3.75 2.67 -14.61
C GLN A 23 5.20 2.26 -14.40
N VAL A 24 5.38 1.11 -13.76
CA VAL A 24 6.69 0.49 -13.55
C VAL A 24 6.65 -0.92 -14.10
N TRP A 25 7.80 -1.37 -14.58
CA TRP A 25 7.98 -2.77 -14.95
C TRP A 25 8.38 -3.55 -13.70
N VAL A 26 7.66 -4.64 -13.45
CA VAL A 26 7.93 -5.57 -12.35
C VAL A 26 8.27 -6.95 -12.92
N PRO A 27 9.05 -7.78 -12.20
CA PRO A 27 9.24 -9.18 -12.56
C PRO A 27 7.90 -9.94 -12.66
N ASP A 28 7.90 -11.11 -13.30
CA ASP A 28 6.68 -11.92 -13.39
C ASP A 28 6.22 -12.38 -12.01
N VAL A 29 5.11 -11.79 -11.57
CA VAL A 29 4.50 -12.00 -10.25
C VAL A 29 3.94 -13.41 -10.05
N ARG A 30 3.93 -14.23 -11.10
CA ARG A 30 3.50 -15.65 -11.02
C ARG A 30 4.63 -16.61 -10.68
N THR A 31 5.88 -16.13 -10.64
CA THR A 31 7.04 -16.97 -10.35
C THR A 31 7.21 -17.20 -8.85
N GLU A 32 7.70 -18.38 -8.48
CA GLU A 32 8.02 -18.70 -7.07
C GLU A 32 9.11 -17.77 -6.52
N THR A 33 10.07 -17.38 -7.36
CA THR A 33 11.12 -16.41 -7.00
C THR A 33 10.52 -15.06 -6.61
N PHE A 34 9.57 -14.53 -7.38
CA PHE A 34 8.91 -13.28 -7.02
C PHE A 34 8.16 -13.41 -5.70
N ALA A 35 7.47 -14.53 -5.47
CA ALA A 35 6.75 -14.76 -4.21
C ALA A 35 7.71 -14.78 -2.99
N ALA A 36 8.88 -15.41 -3.13
CA ALA A 36 9.90 -15.46 -2.09
C ALA A 36 10.47 -14.06 -1.77
N GLU A 37 10.87 -13.32 -2.79
CA GLU A 37 11.40 -11.95 -2.64
C GLU A 37 10.34 -10.99 -2.07
N ALA A 38 9.10 -11.03 -2.59
CA ALA A 38 8.01 -10.20 -2.08
C ALA A 38 7.72 -10.48 -0.60
N HIS A 39 7.78 -11.75 -0.18
CA HIS A 39 7.62 -12.11 1.23
C HIS A 39 8.78 -11.60 2.10
N GLN A 40 10.02 -11.72 1.61
CA GLN A 40 11.21 -11.21 2.30
C GLN A 40 11.15 -9.69 2.45
N GLU A 41 10.89 -8.95 1.37
CA GLU A 41 10.80 -7.48 1.38
C GLU A 41 9.66 -7.00 2.27
N ALA A 42 8.48 -7.61 2.19
CA ALA A 42 7.36 -7.27 3.06
C ALA A 42 7.72 -7.47 4.54
N SER A 43 8.43 -8.55 4.87
CA SER A 43 8.90 -8.81 6.23
C SER A 43 9.91 -7.76 6.71
N LEU A 44 10.81 -7.30 5.83
CA LEU A 44 11.77 -6.24 6.15
C LEU A 44 11.07 -4.90 6.40
N VAL A 45 10.10 -4.54 5.57
CA VAL A 45 9.32 -3.30 5.73
C VAL A 45 8.53 -3.32 7.04
N ALA A 46 7.84 -4.43 7.35
CA ALA A 46 7.10 -4.55 8.60
C ALA A 46 8.00 -4.40 9.83
N ARG A 47 9.19 -5.02 9.81
CA ARG A 47 10.16 -4.87 10.90
C ARG A 47 10.75 -3.47 11.02
N ALA A 48 10.88 -2.74 9.91
CA ALA A 48 11.34 -1.35 9.95
C ALA A 48 10.29 -0.43 10.58
N ASP A 49 9.00 -0.69 10.30
CA ASP A 49 7.85 0.06 10.84
C ASP A 49 7.72 -0.11 12.36
N GLU A 50 8.01 -1.31 12.88
CA GLU A 50 8.06 -1.61 14.32
C GLU A 50 9.10 -0.79 15.11
N THR A 51 10.03 -0.10 14.43
CA THR A 51 11.15 0.64 15.06
C THR A 51 11.07 2.17 14.89
N GLY A 52 9.93 2.70 14.44
CA GLY A 52 9.72 4.15 14.28
C GLY A 52 9.14 4.83 15.53
N ASP A 53 9.67 6.01 15.87
CA ASP A 53 9.13 6.95 16.88
C ASP A 53 7.64 7.27 16.64
N ASP A 54 7.19 7.13 15.39
CA ASP A 54 5.80 7.35 14.95
C ASP A 54 4.83 6.34 15.59
N GLN A 55 5.22 5.06 15.73
CA GLN A 55 4.35 4.04 16.32
C GLN A 55 4.20 4.25 17.83
N ASP A 56 5.29 4.59 18.52
CA ASP A 56 5.29 4.96 19.95
C ASP A 56 4.43 6.21 20.19
N PHE A 57 4.53 7.23 19.33
CA PHE A 57 3.68 8.41 19.39
C PHE A 57 2.20 8.07 19.19
N ILE A 58 1.86 7.30 18.15
CA ILE A 58 0.48 6.87 17.87
C ILE A 58 -0.09 6.12 19.07
N GLU A 59 0.64 5.18 19.64
CA GLU A 59 0.21 4.44 20.83
C GLU A 59 0.00 5.38 22.03
N ALA A 60 0.90 6.34 22.25
CA ALA A 60 0.79 7.32 23.33
C ALA A 60 -0.43 8.24 23.22
N ILE A 61 -0.90 8.55 22.00
CA ILE A 61 -2.08 9.40 21.77
C ILE A 61 -3.36 8.61 21.51
N SER A 62 -3.27 7.28 21.40
CA SER A 62 -4.42 6.41 21.17
C SER A 62 -5.22 6.22 22.47
N THR A 63 -6.52 6.42 22.42
CA THR A 63 -7.44 5.99 23.49
C THR A 63 -7.97 4.58 23.18
N PRO A 64 -8.09 3.68 24.19
CA PRO A 64 -8.73 2.39 24.01
C PRO A 64 -10.13 2.55 23.42
N TRP A 65 -10.50 1.69 22.49
CA TRP A 65 -11.79 1.73 21.78
C TRP A 65 -12.97 1.21 22.63
N ASP A 66 -12.77 0.98 23.92
CA ASP A 66 -13.79 0.48 24.84
C ASP A 66 -14.21 1.57 25.85
N GLU A 67 -14.91 2.58 25.35
CA GLU A 67 -15.90 3.34 26.12
C GLU A 67 -17.11 3.60 25.20
N GLU A 68 -18.05 2.64 25.21
CA GLU A 68 -19.45 2.87 24.84
C GLU A 68 -20.27 3.19 26.10
#